data_AF-Q5WCS9-F1
#
_entry.id   AF-Q5WCS9-F1
#
_cell.length_a   1.000
_cell.length_b   1.000
_cell.length_c   1.000
_cell.angle_alpha   90.00
_cell.angle_beta   90.00
_cell.angle_gamma   90.00
#
_symmetry.space_group_name_H-M   'P 1'
#
loop_
_entity.id
_entity.type
_entity.pdbx_description
1 polymer ?
#
loop_
_entity_poly.entity_id
_entity_poly.type
_entity_poly.pdbx_seq_one_letter_code
_entity_poly.pdbx_strand_id
1 'polypeptide(L)'
;MKLKAPTLPVQFEESDFATQLEEEEPFLMNRAFNGEEKAALHVEKLTVLKSIVKQSKFLHSAFPKADFTDVVFERCDFSNCTFHGAIFHRVQFIGCKLTGAAFSEANLGHVAFQDCLVNLTDFVEARLKHVAFRQCSLEAANFSDCLLKPVELNECSIDDIHFGQTLLDGLDISTCTYNRIQTSLAQLDGLTISKAQAVGFAKLLGLKIKDE
;
A
#
# COMPACT_ATOMS: atom_id res chain seq x y z
N MET A 1 -0.60 -14.09 -9.28
CA MET A 1 -1.43 -14.58 -8.14
C MET A 1 -2.91 -14.30 -8.40
N LYS A 2 -3.85 -14.87 -7.61
CA LYS A 2 -5.30 -14.50 -7.69
C LYS A 2 -5.70 -13.59 -6.53
N LEU A 3 -6.02 -12.33 -6.83
CA LEU A 3 -6.62 -11.40 -5.87
C LEU A 3 -8.11 -11.70 -5.70
N LYS A 4 -8.64 -11.45 -4.50
CA LYS A 4 -10.08 -11.42 -4.23
C LYS A 4 -10.52 -9.97 -4.20
N ALA A 5 -11.46 -9.61 -5.06
CA ALA A 5 -12.03 -8.27 -5.09
C ALA A 5 -12.93 -8.00 -3.87
N PRO A 6 -13.15 -6.73 -3.51
CA PRO A 6 -14.17 -6.33 -2.54
C PRO A 6 -15.54 -6.93 -2.87
N THR A 7 -16.24 -7.46 -1.88
CA THR A 7 -17.64 -7.93 -1.99
C THR A 7 -18.59 -6.82 -1.54
N LEU A 8 -19.03 -6.02 -2.52
CA LEU A 8 -19.85 -4.82 -2.28
C LEU A 8 -21.35 -5.09 -2.44
N PRO A 9 -22.22 -4.31 -1.74
CA PRO A 9 -23.66 -4.35 -1.97
C PRO A 9 -24.02 -3.72 -3.32
N VAL A 10 -25.26 -3.97 -3.76
CA VAL A 10 -25.80 -3.37 -4.99
C VAL A 10 -26.13 -1.88 -4.82
N GLN A 11 -26.43 -1.46 -3.58
CA GLN A 11 -26.81 -0.10 -3.23
C GLN A 11 -26.05 0.34 -1.98
N PHE A 12 -25.76 1.65 -1.93
CA PHE A 12 -25.09 2.30 -0.81
C PHE A 12 -25.97 3.41 -0.26
N GLU A 13 -25.85 3.67 1.03
CA GLU A 13 -26.41 4.87 1.64
C GLU A 13 -25.33 5.97 1.62
N GLU A 14 -25.63 7.12 1.03
CA GLU A 14 -24.77 8.29 1.08
C GLU A 14 -24.77 8.88 2.50
N SER A 15 -23.60 9.24 3.01
CA SER A 15 -23.45 9.80 4.35
C SER A 15 -22.24 10.72 4.41
N ASP A 16 -22.27 11.75 5.26
CA ASP A 16 -21.06 12.49 5.64
C ASP A 16 -20.24 11.64 6.62
N PHE A 17 -18.92 11.60 6.42
CA PHE A 17 -18.04 10.74 7.23
C PHE A 17 -17.99 11.17 8.70
N ALA A 18 -17.99 12.48 8.98
CA ALA A 18 -17.81 12.98 10.34
C ALA A 18 -19.01 12.70 11.24
N THR A 19 -20.24 12.70 10.69
CA THR A 19 -21.44 12.40 11.49
C THR A 19 -21.51 10.94 11.94
N GLN A 20 -20.61 10.08 11.43
CA GLN A 20 -20.58 8.66 11.77
C GLN A 20 -19.52 8.32 12.82
N LEU A 21 -18.78 9.31 13.35
CA LEU A 21 -17.66 9.11 14.27
C LEU A 21 -18.01 9.44 15.73
N GLU A 22 -19.28 9.52 16.08
CA GLU A 22 -19.72 9.91 17.43
C GLU A 22 -19.51 8.79 18.47
N GLU A 23 -19.36 7.55 18.01
CA GLU A 23 -19.13 6.39 18.87
C GLU A 23 -17.64 6.19 19.18
N GLU A 24 -17.33 5.54 20.32
CA GLU A 24 -15.95 5.24 20.70
C GLU A 24 -15.24 4.28 19.74
N GLU A 25 -16.00 3.36 19.12
CA GLU A 25 -15.51 2.43 18.09
C GLU A 25 -16.43 2.52 16.85
N PRO A 26 -16.26 3.54 15.99
CA PRO A 26 -17.18 3.78 14.89
C PRO A 26 -17.30 2.61 13.91
N PHE A 27 -18.53 2.23 13.58
CA PHE A 27 -18.83 1.14 12.66
C PHE A 27 -19.61 1.63 11.43
N LEU A 28 -18.97 1.59 10.26
CA LEU A 28 -19.50 2.06 8.99
C LEU A 28 -19.73 0.87 8.06
N MET A 29 -20.95 0.64 7.60
CA MET A 29 -21.25 -0.47 6.69
C MET A 29 -22.21 -0.07 5.57
N ASN A 30 -21.94 -0.54 4.36
CA ASN A 30 -22.74 -0.29 3.15
C ASN A 30 -22.91 1.21 2.84
N ARG A 31 -21.87 2.00 3.10
CA ARG A 31 -21.88 3.45 2.95
C ARG A 31 -21.14 3.90 1.70
N ALA A 32 -21.60 5.01 1.13
CA ALA A 32 -20.86 5.78 0.14
C ALA A 32 -20.49 7.14 0.73
N PHE A 33 -19.21 7.46 0.71
CA PHE A 33 -18.67 8.76 1.10
C PHE A 33 -18.04 9.41 -0.13
N ASN A 34 -18.35 10.68 -0.39
CA ASN A 34 -17.87 11.36 -1.58
C ASN A 34 -17.50 12.81 -1.30
N GLY A 35 -16.28 13.21 -1.68
CA GLY A 35 -15.83 14.60 -1.54
C GLY A 35 -15.60 15.03 -0.08
N GLU A 36 -15.31 14.08 0.81
CA GLU A 36 -15.01 14.40 2.21
C GLU A 36 -13.72 15.21 2.28
N GLU A 37 -13.68 16.24 3.12
CA GLU A 37 -12.44 16.95 3.44
C GLU A 37 -12.24 16.97 4.94
N LYS A 38 -11.42 16.04 5.43
CA LYS A 38 -11.08 15.91 6.84
C LYS A 38 -9.55 15.95 6.98
N ALA A 39 -9.07 16.50 8.08
CA ALA A 39 -7.65 16.56 8.37
C ALA A 39 -7.42 16.37 9.87
N ALA A 40 -6.29 15.76 10.22
CA ALA A 40 -5.88 15.53 11.59
C ALA A 40 -6.95 14.82 12.45
N LEU A 41 -7.76 13.94 11.86
CA LEU A 41 -8.64 13.08 12.63
C LEU A 41 -7.81 12.09 13.43
N HIS A 42 -8.32 11.69 14.59
CA HIS A 42 -7.77 10.56 15.34
C HIS A 42 -8.93 9.65 15.71
N VAL A 43 -9.05 8.52 15.02
CA VAL A 43 -10.15 7.56 15.21
C VAL A 43 -9.56 6.18 15.47
N GLU A 44 -9.55 5.77 16.72
CA GLU A 44 -9.11 4.43 17.08
C GLU A 44 -10.14 3.38 16.65
N LYS A 45 -9.66 2.23 16.17
CA LYS A 45 -10.49 1.03 15.89
C LYS A 45 -11.71 1.28 14.98
N LEU A 46 -11.62 2.26 14.11
CA LEU A 46 -12.62 2.50 13.06
C LEU A 46 -12.85 1.22 12.25
N THR A 47 -14.10 0.78 12.16
CA THR A 47 -14.48 -0.34 11.30
C THR A 47 -15.26 0.16 10.09
N VAL A 48 -14.77 -0.12 8.88
CA VAL A 48 -15.43 0.21 7.61
C VAL A 48 -15.58 -1.06 6.79
N LEU A 49 -16.82 -1.47 6.58
CA LEU A 49 -17.18 -2.67 5.85
C LEU A 49 -17.96 -2.35 4.58
N LYS A 50 -17.65 -3.03 3.49
CA LYS A 50 -18.51 -3.08 2.29
C LYS A 50 -18.91 -1.69 1.78
N SER A 51 -17.95 -0.77 1.78
CA SER A 51 -18.21 0.66 1.58
C SER A 51 -17.32 1.22 0.47
N ILE A 52 -17.71 2.37 -0.06
CA ILE A 52 -16.96 3.09 -1.07
C ILE A 52 -16.68 4.51 -0.57
N VAL A 53 -15.43 4.95 -0.74
CA VAL A 53 -15.01 6.32 -0.46
C VAL A 53 -14.40 6.89 -1.73
N LYS A 54 -14.92 8.02 -2.22
CA LYS A 54 -14.50 8.62 -3.48
C LYS A 54 -14.11 10.08 -3.31
N GLN A 55 -13.06 10.50 -4.01
CA GLN A 55 -12.69 11.91 -4.15
C GLN A 55 -12.50 12.63 -2.81
N SER A 56 -12.10 11.90 -1.78
CA SER A 56 -12.06 12.38 -0.39
C SER A 56 -10.62 12.60 0.09
N LYS A 57 -10.43 13.50 1.04
CA LYS A 57 -9.15 13.81 1.69
C LYS A 57 -9.25 13.56 3.18
N PHE A 58 -8.26 12.86 3.73
CA PHE A 58 -8.14 12.56 5.16
C PHE A 58 -6.77 12.99 5.72
N LEU A 59 -6.19 14.06 5.18
CA LEU A 59 -4.78 14.45 5.37
C LEU A 59 -4.33 14.42 6.84
N HIS A 60 -3.14 13.86 7.09
CA HIS A 60 -2.54 13.80 8.44
C HIS A 60 -3.40 13.11 9.51
N SER A 61 -4.41 12.32 9.11
CA SER A 61 -5.30 11.64 10.05
C SER A 61 -4.74 10.29 10.49
N ALA A 62 -5.08 9.89 11.70
CA ALA A 62 -4.69 8.62 12.31
C ALA A 62 -5.91 7.70 12.45
N PHE A 63 -5.77 6.48 11.94
CA PHE A 63 -6.74 5.39 12.01
C PHE A 63 -6.08 4.14 12.60
N PRO A 64 -5.51 4.21 13.82
CA PRO A 64 -4.80 3.09 14.41
C PRO A 64 -5.77 1.92 14.65
N LYS A 65 -5.32 0.71 14.31
CA LYS A 65 -6.10 -0.54 14.46
C LYS A 65 -7.46 -0.53 13.75
N ALA A 66 -7.63 0.32 12.73
CA ALA A 66 -8.84 0.32 11.93
C ALA A 66 -8.99 -1.00 11.14
N ASP A 67 -10.22 -1.41 10.87
CA ASP A 67 -10.56 -2.56 10.02
C ASP A 67 -11.27 -2.05 8.76
N PHE A 68 -10.62 -2.21 7.62
CA PHE A 68 -11.20 -1.98 6.30
C PHE A 68 -11.39 -3.32 5.61
N THR A 69 -12.65 -3.77 5.49
CA THR A 69 -12.97 -5.03 4.81
C THR A 69 -14.00 -4.81 3.70
N ASP A 70 -13.70 -5.28 2.49
CA ASP A 70 -14.52 -5.05 1.30
C ASP A 70 -14.71 -3.55 0.98
N VAL A 71 -13.63 -2.77 0.99
CA VAL A 71 -13.70 -1.31 0.77
C VAL A 71 -13.04 -0.91 -0.55
N VAL A 72 -13.62 0.08 -1.23
CA VAL A 72 -12.99 0.74 -2.38
C VAL A 72 -12.71 2.20 -2.04
N PHE A 73 -11.45 2.59 -2.14
CA PHE A 73 -10.99 3.98 -2.12
C PHE A 73 -10.67 4.41 -3.55
N GLU A 74 -11.36 5.42 -4.06
CA GLU A 74 -11.18 5.92 -5.42
C GLU A 74 -10.82 7.41 -5.39
N ARG A 75 -9.64 7.77 -5.90
CA ARG A 75 -9.15 9.15 -5.99
C ARG A 75 -9.13 9.87 -4.63
N CYS A 76 -8.78 9.14 -3.58
CA CYS A 76 -8.66 9.68 -2.23
C CYS A 76 -7.23 10.16 -1.93
N ASP A 77 -7.10 11.14 -1.04
CA ASP A 77 -5.83 11.62 -0.50
C ASP A 77 -5.68 11.25 0.98
N PHE A 78 -4.76 10.35 1.25
CA PHE A 78 -4.33 9.87 2.56
C PHE A 78 -2.90 10.32 2.88
N SER A 79 -2.44 11.43 2.29
CA SER A 79 -1.08 11.92 2.52
C SER A 79 -0.83 12.11 4.02
N ASN A 80 0.26 11.53 4.49
CA ASN A 80 0.70 11.53 5.89
C ASN A 80 -0.32 10.95 6.89
N CYS A 81 -1.25 10.11 6.43
CA CYS A 81 -2.12 9.35 7.33
C CYS A 81 -1.36 8.22 8.03
N THR A 82 -1.82 7.81 9.21
CA THR A 82 -1.31 6.63 9.91
C THR A 82 -2.38 5.55 10.04
N PHE A 83 -2.00 4.32 9.71
CA PHE A 83 -2.80 3.11 9.73
C PHE A 83 -2.09 2.02 10.55
N HIS A 84 -1.41 2.44 11.62
CA HIS A 84 -0.60 1.54 12.44
C HIS A 84 -1.46 0.39 12.99
N GLY A 85 -1.00 -0.85 12.76
CA GLY A 85 -1.70 -2.07 13.16
C GLY A 85 -3.09 -2.26 12.52
N ALA A 86 -3.43 -1.51 11.48
CA ALA A 86 -4.73 -1.62 10.80
C ALA A 86 -4.83 -2.92 9.98
N ILE A 87 -6.07 -3.34 9.72
CA ILE A 87 -6.41 -4.50 8.91
C ILE A 87 -7.03 -4.00 7.61
N PHE A 88 -6.52 -4.51 6.49
CA PHE A 88 -7.11 -4.31 5.17
C PHE A 88 -7.40 -5.67 4.56
N HIS A 89 -8.68 -5.98 4.31
CA HIS A 89 -9.06 -7.25 3.71
C HIS A 89 -9.98 -7.06 2.49
N ARG A 90 -9.52 -7.51 1.31
CA ARG A 90 -10.24 -7.28 0.04
C ARG A 90 -10.53 -5.79 -0.19
N VAL A 91 -9.46 -4.99 -0.20
CA VAL A 91 -9.53 -3.53 -0.36
C VAL A 91 -8.90 -3.12 -1.69
N GLN A 92 -9.45 -2.09 -2.33
CA GLN A 92 -8.88 -1.49 -3.52
C GLN A 92 -8.61 0.01 -3.31
N PHE A 93 -7.41 0.44 -3.66
CA PHE A 93 -7.02 1.83 -3.81
C PHE A 93 -6.83 2.12 -5.30
N ILE A 94 -7.58 3.07 -5.85
CA ILE A 94 -7.59 3.38 -7.28
C ILE A 94 -7.34 4.88 -7.45
N GLY A 95 -6.21 5.27 -8.05
CA GLY A 95 -5.88 6.68 -8.25
C GLY A 95 -5.66 7.46 -6.95
N CYS A 96 -5.32 6.78 -5.85
CA CYS A 96 -5.18 7.39 -4.54
C CYS A 96 -3.77 7.94 -4.32
N LYS A 97 -3.69 8.98 -3.48
CA LYS A 97 -2.42 9.51 -2.97
C LYS A 97 -2.23 9.06 -1.53
N LEU A 98 -1.10 8.40 -1.28
CA LEU A 98 -0.71 7.80 0.00
C LEU A 98 0.68 8.30 0.41
N THR A 99 1.13 9.43 -0.15
CA THR A 99 2.47 9.96 0.05
C THR A 99 2.75 10.20 1.53
N GLY A 100 3.81 9.60 2.06
CA GLY A 100 4.17 9.72 3.49
C GLY A 100 3.22 9.01 4.46
N ALA A 101 2.24 8.23 3.97
CA ALA A 101 1.38 7.45 4.85
C ALA A 101 2.18 6.34 5.57
N ALA A 102 1.72 5.94 6.76
CA ALA A 102 2.35 4.89 7.56
C ALA A 102 1.40 3.71 7.77
N PHE A 103 1.82 2.52 7.37
CA PHE A 103 1.16 1.22 7.51
C PHE A 103 1.98 0.29 8.42
N SER A 104 2.78 0.85 9.33
CA SER A 104 3.65 0.05 10.19
C SER A 104 2.84 -0.98 10.98
N GLU A 105 3.30 -2.23 10.99
CA GLU A 105 2.62 -3.39 11.60
C GLU A 105 1.21 -3.72 11.04
N ALA A 106 0.78 -3.10 9.93
CA ALA A 106 -0.53 -3.38 9.35
C ALA A 106 -0.60 -4.77 8.69
N ASN A 107 -1.81 -5.32 8.59
CA ASN A 107 -2.09 -6.58 7.91
C ASN A 107 -2.92 -6.35 6.65
N LEU A 108 -2.31 -6.55 5.49
CA LEU A 108 -2.94 -6.35 4.18
C LEU A 108 -3.18 -7.72 3.53
N GLY A 109 -4.46 -8.10 3.37
CA GLY A 109 -4.89 -9.35 2.77
C GLY A 109 -5.78 -9.15 1.55
N HIS A 110 -5.34 -9.58 0.36
CA HIS A 110 -6.07 -9.36 -0.89
C HIS A 110 -6.29 -7.86 -1.20
N VAL A 111 -5.22 -7.07 -1.14
CA VAL A 111 -5.29 -5.62 -1.38
C VAL A 111 -4.73 -5.30 -2.77
N ALA A 112 -5.35 -4.36 -3.49
CA ALA A 112 -4.84 -3.86 -4.75
C ALA A 112 -4.66 -2.33 -4.70
N PHE A 113 -3.49 -1.87 -5.14
CA PHE A 113 -3.20 -0.48 -5.44
C PHE A 113 -3.04 -0.35 -6.96
N GLN A 114 -3.81 0.54 -7.57
CA GLN A 114 -3.82 0.77 -9.01
C GLN A 114 -3.72 2.28 -9.26
N ASP A 115 -2.73 2.69 -10.05
CA ASP A 115 -2.48 4.10 -10.40
C ASP A 115 -2.29 5.02 -9.16
N CYS A 116 -1.67 4.51 -8.10
CA CYS A 116 -1.51 5.23 -6.84
C CYS A 116 -0.13 5.89 -6.68
N LEU A 117 -0.08 6.99 -5.93
CA LEU A 117 1.16 7.60 -5.45
C LEU A 117 1.44 7.11 -4.02
N VAL A 118 2.37 6.18 -3.86
CA VAL A 118 2.73 5.50 -2.60
C VAL A 118 4.17 5.86 -2.18
N ASN A 119 4.61 7.05 -2.56
CA ASN A 119 5.98 7.52 -2.31
C ASN A 119 6.17 7.84 -0.84
N LEU A 120 7.37 7.57 -0.31
CA LEU A 120 7.71 7.81 1.11
C LEU A 120 6.77 7.09 2.09
N THR A 121 5.98 6.11 1.63
CA THR A 121 5.07 5.35 2.49
C THR A 121 5.87 4.36 3.31
N ASP A 122 5.55 4.27 4.60
CA ASP A 122 6.17 3.34 5.52
C ASP A 122 5.32 2.07 5.67
N PHE A 123 5.88 0.91 5.37
CA PHE A 123 5.28 -0.42 5.58
C PHE A 123 6.07 -1.24 6.60
N VAL A 124 6.94 -0.64 7.42
CA VAL A 124 7.79 -1.37 8.38
C VAL A 124 7.00 -2.40 9.19
N GLU A 125 7.49 -3.64 9.23
CA GLU A 125 6.86 -4.77 9.94
C GLU A 125 5.45 -5.17 9.45
N ALA A 126 5.00 -4.63 8.31
CA ALA A 126 3.70 -4.98 7.76
C ALA A 126 3.68 -6.41 7.18
N ARG A 127 2.49 -7.02 7.22
CA ARG A 127 2.22 -8.35 6.67
C ARG A 127 1.39 -8.21 5.41
N LEU A 128 2.00 -8.44 4.25
CA LEU A 128 1.36 -8.30 2.95
C LEU A 128 1.07 -9.69 2.37
N LYS A 129 -0.20 -10.08 2.37
CA LYS A 129 -0.67 -11.36 1.84
C LYS A 129 -1.59 -11.18 0.64
N HIS A 130 -1.16 -11.60 -0.54
CA HIS A 130 -1.85 -11.33 -1.81
C HIS A 130 -2.07 -9.82 -2.01
N VAL A 131 -0.98 -9.06 -2.12
CA VAL A 131 -1.04 -7.61 -2.37
C VAL A 131 -0.47 -7.29 -3.74
N ALA A 132 -1.15 -6.47 -4.54
CA ALA A 132 -0.65 -6.02 -5.84
C ALA A 132 -0.53 -4.51 -5.88
N PHE A 133 0.59 -4.02 -6.39
CA PHE A 133 0.77 -2.64 -6.84
C PHE A 133 0.92 -2.67 -8.36
N ARG A 134 0.11 -1.86 -9.04
CA ARG A 134 0.06 -1.78 -10.50
C ARG A 134 0.10 -0.33 -10.93
N GLN A 135 1.08 0.02 -11.75
CA GLN A 135 1.23 1.38 -12.28
C GLN A 135 1.31 2.43 -11.17
N CYS A 136 1.90 2.04 -10.03
CA CYS A 136 2.11 2.91 -8.88
C CYS A 136 3.52 3.50 -8.87
N SER A 137 3.67 4.67 -8.24
CA SER A 137 4.97 5.16 -7.78
C SER A 137 5.13 4.75 -6.31
N LEU A 138 6.23 4.06 -5.98
CA LEU A 138 6.64 3.66 -4.63
C LEU A 138 8.04 4.20 -4.30
N GLU A 139 8.35 5.40 -4.79
CA GLU A 139 9.67 5.99 -4.63
C GLU A 139 9.96 6.25 -3.15
N ALA A 140 11.12 5.79 -2.69
CA ALA A 140 11.54 5.84 -1.29
C ALA A 140 10.52 5.23 -0.30
N ALA A 141 9.68 4.29 -0.75
CA ALA A 141 8.82 3.53 0.14
C ALA A 141 9.64 2.55 0.99
N ASN A 142 9.25 2.36 2.25
CA ASN A 142 9.98 1.53 3.20
C ASN A 142 9.25 0.21 3.45
N PHE A 143 9.77 -0.89 2.93
CA PHE A 143 9.30 -2.25 3.16
C PHE A 143 10.25 -3.01 4.08
N SER A 144 10.83 -2.36 5.11
CA SER A 144 11.72 -3.07 6.02
C SER A 144 10.96 -4.02 6.95
N ASP A 145 11.56 -5.15 7.29
CA ASP A 145 11.04 -6.15 8.23
C ASP A 145 9.64 -6.70 7.87
N CYS A 146 9.28 -6.65 6.58
CA CYS A 146 7.99 -7.07 6.07
C CYS A 146 7.90 -8.59 5.84
N LEU A 147 6.66 -9.11 5.92
CA LEU A 147 6.35 -10.46 5.44
C LEU A 147 5.54 -10.41 4.14
N LEU A 148 6.16 -10.81 3.02
CA LEU A 148 5.55 -10.77 1.68
C LEU A 148 5.08 -12.17 1.24
N LYS A 149 3.77 -12.39 1.01
CA LYS A 149 3.22 -13.73 0.64
C LYS A 149 1.91 -13.73 -0.15
N PRO A 150 1.88 -14.07 -1.44
CA PRO A 150 2.65 -13.42 -2.50
C PRO A 150 2.35 -11.91 -2.60
N VAL A 151 3.29 -11.15 -3.17
CA VAL A 151 3.16 -9.72 -3.48
C VAL A 151 3.57 -9.48 -4.93
N GLU A 152 2.88 -8.59 -5.63
CA GLU A 152 3.17 -8.21 -7.02
C GLU A 152 3.52 -6.71 -7.11
N LEU A 153 4.60 -6.39 -7.83
CA LEU A 153 4.96 -5.05 -8.26
C LEU A 153 5.00 -5.05 -9.79
N ASN A 154 4.00 -4.42 -10.43
CA ASN A 154 3.89 -4.44 -11.88
C ASN A 154 3.85 -3.02 -12.44
N GLU A 155 4.78 -2.73 -13.36
CA GLU A 155 4.89 -1.42 -14.01
C GLU A 155 5.03 -0.27 -12.99
N CYS A 156 5.75 -0.49 -11.89
CA CYS A 156 5.94 0.49 -10.84
C CYS A 156 7.27 1.25 -10.97
N SER A 157 7.26 2.52 -10.55
CA SER A 157 8.50 3.25 -10.20
C SER A 157 8.86 2.91 -8.76
N ILE A 158 10.06 2.38 -8.52
CA ILE A 158 10.51 1.93 -7.20
C ILE A 158 11.87 2.53 -6.83
N ASP A 159 12.17 3.73 -7.33
CA ASP A 159 13.47 4.37 -7.06
C ASP A 159 13.67 4.60 -5.56
N ASP A 160 14.87 4.27 -5.08
CA ASP A 160 15.23 4.29 -3.66
C ASP A 160 14.28 3.49 -2.75
N ILE A 161 13.56 2.47 -3.24
CA ILE A 161 12.75 1.59 -2.36
C ILE A 161 13.63 0.84 -1.35
N HIS A 162 13.18 0.68 -0.11
CA HIS A 162 13.92 -0.02 0.95
C HIS A 162 13.31 -1.38 1.25
N PHE A 163 14.12 -2.43 1.22
CA PHE A 163 13.74 -3.80 1.56
C PHE A 163 14.51 -4.34 2.77
N GLY A 164 14.94 -3.49 3.71
CA GLY A 164 15.75 -3.89 4.89
C GLY A 164 15.15 -5.07 5.66
N GLN A 165 15.93 -6.09 6.00
CA GLN A 165 15.48 -7.37 6.59
C GLN A 165 14.30 -8.12 5.91
N THR A 166 13.82 -7.70 4.74
CA THR A 166 12.71 -8.37 4.03
C THR A 166 13.23 -9.34 2.98
N LEU A 167 12.78 -10.60 3.03
CA LEU A 167 13.10 -11.61 2.02
C LEU A 167 12.31 -11.35 0.74
N LEU A 168 12.98 -11.45 -0.42
CA LEU A 168 12.41 -11.12 -1.73
C LEU A 168 12.12 -12.37 -2.59
N ASP A 169 12.14 -13.55 -1.99
CA ASP A 169 11.84 -14.82 -2.68
C ASP A 169 10.47 -14.78 -3.35
N GLY A 170 10.45 -15.02 -4.66
CA GLY A 170 9.25 -15.01 -5.48
C GLY A 170 8.70 -13.63 -5.82
N LEU A 171 9.32 -12.53 -5.37
CA LEU A 171 8.99 -11.19 -5.84
C LEU A 171 9.58 -10.98 -7.24
N ASP A 172 8.78 -10.44 -8.15
CA ASP A 172 9.21 -10.07 -9.50
C ASP A 172 9.16 -8.56 -9.66
N ILE A 173 10.32 -7.95 -9.94
CA ILE A 173 10.46 -6.52 -10.23
C ILE A 173 10.90 -6.26 -11.68
N SER A 174 10.87 -7.28 -12.55
CA SER A 174 11.36 -7.20 -13.93
C SER A 174 10.65 -6.16 -14.81
N THR A 175 9.42 -5.77 -14.43
CA THR A 175 8.61 -4.74 -15.10
C THR A 175 8.74 -3.36 -14.46
N CYS A 176 9.44 -3.24 -13.33
CA CYS A 176 9.59 -1.99 -12.59
C CYS A 176 10.82 -1.20 -13.04
N THR A 177 10.81 0.11 -12.77
CA THR A 177 11.92 1.02 -13.04
C THR A 177 12.51 1.56 -11.75
N TYR A 178 13.84 1.71 -11.70
CA TYR A 178 14.57 2.30 -10.59
C TYR A 178 15.97 2.73 -11.02
N ASN A 179 16.57 3.69 -10.31
CA ASN A 179 17.99 3.99 -10.38
C ASN A 179 18.74 3.27 -9.26
N ARG A 180 18.14 3.21 -8.07
CA ARG A 180 18.67 2.54 -6.89
C ARG A 180 17.58 1.78 -6.17
N ILE A 181 17.98 0.71 -5.49
CA ILE A 181 17.18 0.00 -4.49
C ILE A 181 18.06 -0.19 -3.26
N GLN A 182 17.47 -0.14 -2.07
CA GLN A 182 18.17 -0.38 -0.82
C GLN A 182 17.87 -1.78 -0.32
N THR A 183 18.83 -2.68 -0.50
CA THR A 183 18.73 -4.10 -0.18
C THR A 183 20.13 -4.66 0.10
N SER A 184 20.21 -5.90 0.57
CA SER A 184 21.44 -6.62 0.87
C SER A 184 21.43 -7.99 0.22
N LEU A 185 22.61 -8.59 0.03
CA LEU A 185 22.75 -9.90 -0.62
C LEU A 185 21.94 -11.01 0.05
N ALA A 186 21.74 -10.93 1.37
CA ALA A 186 20.96 -11.92 2.12
C ALA A 186 19.47 -11.95 1.74
N GLN A 187 18.96 -10.91 1.07
CA GLN A 187 17.54 -10.74 0.76
C GLN A 187 17.18 -11.10 -0.67
N LEU A 188 18.17 -11.15 -1.56
CA LEU A 188 17.97 -11.22 -3.02
C LEU A 188 17.62 -12.62 -3.52
N ASP A 189 17.73 -13.65 -2.68
CA ASP A 189 17.44 -15.02 -3.11
C ASP A 189 15.99 -15.12 -3.61
N GLY A 190 15.82 -15.75 -4.77
CA GLY A 190 14.53 -15.90 -5.45
C GLY A 190 13.93 -14.63 -6.08
N LEU A 191 14.58 -13.45 -5.97
CA LEU A 191 14.11 -12.23 -6.63
C LEU A 191 14.22 -12.34 -8.15
N THR A 192 13.12 -12.08 -8.85
CA THR A 192 13.10 -12.03 -10.32
C THR A 192 13.34 -10.62 -10.82
N ILE A 193 14.31 -10.49 -11.74
CA ILE A 193 14.72 -9.23 -12.35
C ILE A 193 14.79 -9.37 -13.88
N SER A 194 14.75 -8.27 -14.60
CA SER A 194 14.99 -8.26 -16.05
C SER A 194 16.49 -8.38 -16.38
N LYS A 195 16.80 -8.77 -17.62
CA LYS A 195 18.20 -8.80 -18.09
C LYS A 195 18.90 -7.44 -17.99
N ALA A 196 18.17 -6.35 -18.25
CA ALA A 196 18.71 -5.00 -18.15
C ALA A 196 19.04 -4.62 -16.70
N GLN A 197 18.20 -5.05 -15.75
CA GLN A 197 18.39 -4.80 -14.32
C GLN A 197 19.62 -5.52 -13.74
N ALA A 198 20.03 -6.65 -14.34
CA ALA A 198 21.19 -7.42 -13.88
C ALA A 198 22.48 -6.58 -13.79
N VAL A 199 22.65 -5.58 -14.67
CA VAL A 199 23.78 -4.64 -14.64
C VAL A 199 23.77 -3.80 -13.35
N GLY A 200 22.59 -3.34 -12.91
CA GLY A 200 22.44 -2.61 -11.65
C GLY A 200 22.82 -3.47 -10.44
N PHE A 201 22.38 -4.73 -10.43
CA PHE A 201 22.71 -5.67 -9.35
C PHE A 201 24.17 -6.12 -9.34
N ALA A 202 24.81 -6.25 -10.50
CA ALA A 202 26.24 -6.51 -10.58
C ALA A 202 27.06 -5.38 -9.91
N LYS A 203 26.64 -4.11 -10.05
CA LYS A 203 27.24 -2.99 -9.31
C LYS A 203 27.00 -3.10 -7.79
N LEU A 204 25.83 -3.57 -7.36
CA LEU A 204 25.51 -3.82 -5.94
C LEU A 204 26.42 -4.90 -5.33
N LEU A 205 26.83 -5.89 -6.13
CA LEU A 205 27.85 -6.89 -5.76
C LEU A 205 29.28 -6.32 -5.71
N GLY A 206 29.47 -5.02 -5.98
CA GLY A 206 30.78 -4.36 -6.03
C GLY A 206 31.56 -4.62 -7.33
N LEU A 207 30.92 -5.19 -8.36
CA LEU A 207 31.59 -5.44 -9.64
C LEU A 207 31.74 -4.14 -10.44
N LYS A 208 32.92 -3.96 -11.04
CA LYS A 208 33.18 -2.90 -12.00
C LYS A 208 32.76 -3.36 -13.39
N ILE A 209 31.77 -2.72 -13.97
CA ILE A 209 31.26 -3.02 -15.31
C ILE A 209 31.97 -2.08 -16.28
N LYS A 210 32.63 -2.63 -17.31
CA LYS A 210 33.16 -1.86 -18.42
C LYS A 210 32.10 -1.80 -19.50
N ASP A 211 31.77 -0.60 -19.94
CA ASP A 211 31.11 -0.43 -21.23
C ASP A 211 32.17 -0.74 -22.31
N GLU A 212 31.81 -1.54 -23.32
CA GLU A 212 32.72 -1.92 -24.42
C GLU A 212 33.37 -0.71 -25.11
#